data_AF-A0A7Y0HZ23-F1
#
_entry.id   AF-A0A7Y0HZ23-F1
#
_cell.length_a   1.000
_cell.length_b   1.000
_cell.length_c   1.000
_cell.angle_alpha   90.00
_cell.angle_beta   90.00
_cell.angle_gamma   90.00
#
_symmetry.space_group_name_H-M   'P 1'
#
loop_
_entity.id
_entity.type
_entity.pdbx_description
1 polymer ?
#
loop_
_entity_poly.entity_id
_entity_poly.type
_entity_poly.pdbx_seq_one_letter_code
_entity_poly.pdbx_strand_id
1 'polypeptide(L)'
;MDMSGGNQMDVQRSDFGLRLKTCMDKYGPLCVGIDPHRKILTDWGYNVDAEGAELFSMRMLQAAHGRAAAVKFQTPMFERYGSKGFAALERVLYAARQMGIITIVDCLHGGLSTTISAIADAYFKPGAPLLADAITLLPYYGARSLSGLIDEALDNGRGVFIASLTSNEEGASLQTAIRQSGDYKGRTVAYGIASTAQKHNEGIEGMGSVGLIIGATIGQWISDSGVDPAQFTGPILSPGYGWQGAEAKDLKTVFKGTKGNVLVTVSRFIAAHGPDIAMLSQATESIALDVRQALLEATEEPSDETPSGIVSMPKKATETATPLTFAATGESAAASSGAADAVPDVDDPTESAPQTDESASVPAPAVRSSFDPSKTTGDSAPAAASSKEPRQ
;
A
#
# COMPACT_ATOMS: atom_id res chain seq x y z
N MET A 1 -29.00 16.17 24.67
CA MET A 1 -27.84 15.78 23.85
C MET A 1 -28.22 14.47 23.20
N ASP A 2 -28.13 14.41 21.87
CA ASP A 2 -28.58 13.24 21.11
C ASP A 2 -27.47 12.19 21.09
N MET A 3 -27.61 11.16 21.92
CA MET A 3 -26.68 10.04 22.02
C MET A 3 -26.80 9.07 20.83
N SER A 4 -27.85 9.18 19.99
CA SER A 4 -28.10 8.28 18.86
C SER A 4 -27.28 8.66 17.62
N GLY A 5 -27.18 9.95 17.31
CA GLY A 5 -26.39 10.44 16.17
C GLY A 5 -24.89 10.19 16.31
N GLY A 6 -24.33 10.28 17.54
CA GLY A 6 -22.92 9.97 17.79
C GLY A 6 -22.58 8.51 17.48
N ASN A 7 -23.37 7.58 18.02
CA ASN A 7 -23.19 6.14 17.79
C ASN A 7 -23.33 5.78 16.30
N GLN A 8 -24.21 6.43 15.54
CA GLN A 8 -24.35 6.19 14.11
C GLN A 8 -23.14 6.69 13.29
N MET A 9 -22.57 7.85 13.67
CA MET A 9 -21.32 8.37 13.08
C MET A 9 -20.14 7.44 13.36
N ASP A 10 -19.97 6.96 14.59
CA ASP A 10 -18.85 6.08 14.97
C ASP A 10 -18.93 4.71 14.27
N VAL A 11 -20.13 4.16 14.10
CA VAL A 11 -20.37 2.95 13.28
C VAL A 11 -20.03 3.20 11.81
N GLN A 12 -20.41 4.36 11.24
CA GLN A 12 -20.08 4.69 9.86
C GLN A 12 -18.58 4.86 9.65
N ARG A 13 -17.88 5.55 10.56
CA ARG A 13 -16.44 5.79 10.49
C ARG A 13 -15.62 4.50 10.68
N SER A 14 -16.17 3.48 11.33
CA SER A 14 -15.54 2.15 11.47
C SER A 14 -15.95 1.10 10.42
N ASP A 15 -16.93 1.40 9.57
CA ASP A 15 -17.54 0.44 8.62
C ASP A 15 -16.52 -0.27 7.71
N PHE A 16 -15.56 0.46 7.11
CA PHE A 16 -14.54 -0.15 6.26
C PHE A 16 -13.67 -1.16 7.04
N GLY A 17 -13.19 -0.79 8.23
CA GLY A 17 -12.37 -1.67 9.07
C GLY A 17 -13.12 -2.94 9.48
N LEU A 18 -14.39 -2.81 9.86
CA LEU A 18 -15.25 -3.94 10.23
C LEU A 18 -15.57 -4.87 9.04
N ARG A 19 -15.87 -4.31 7.85
CA ARG A 19 -16.08 -5.10 6.63
C ARG A 19 -14.81 -5.81 6.20
N LEU A 20 -13.67 -5.12 6.19
CA LEU A 20 -12.38 -5.72 5.85
C LEU A 20 -12.02 -6.85 6.83
N LYS A 21 -12.16 -6.65 8.15
CA LYS A 21 -11.96 -7.69 9.16
C LYS A 21 -12.84 -8.91 8.90
N THR A 22 -14.13 -8.70 8.65
CA THR A 22 -15.06 -9.78 8.29
C THR A 22 -14.59 -10.57 7.05
N CYS A 23 -14.10 -9.88 6.03
CA CYS A 23 -13.54 -10.51 4.83
C CYS A 23 -12.23 -11.26 5.10
N MET A 24 -11.35 -10.74 5.96
CA MET A 24 -10.10 -11.38 6.39
C MET A 24 -10.35 -12.65 7.20
N ASP A 25 -11.34 -12.66 8.10
CA ASP A 25 -11.68 -13.84 8.88
C ASP A 25 -12.29 -14.94 8.00
N LYS A 26 -13.15 -14.55 7.05
CA LYS A 26 -13.82 -15.48 6.14
C LYS A 26 -12.89 -16.05 5.06
N TYR A 27 -12.21 -15.20 4.30
CA TYR A 27 -11.43 -15.60 3.12
C TYR A 27 -9.93 -15.73 3.41
N GLY A 28 -9.44 -15.14 4.50
CA GLY A 28 -8.03 -15.12 4.88
C GLY A 28 -7.39 -13.74 4.64
N PRO A 29 -6.28 -13.43 5.32
CA PRO A 29 -5.62 -12.11 5.29
C PRO A 29 -4.86 -11.81 3.98
N LEU A 30 -5.39 -12.23 2.83
CA LEU A 30 -4.84 -11.99 1.49
C LEU A 30 -5.52 -10.81 0.81
N CYS A 31 -4.71 -9.92 0.23
CA CYS A 31 -5.10 -8.93 -0.76
C CYS A 31 -4.47 -9.27 -2.11
N VAL A 32 -5.28 -9.45 -3.16
CA VAL A 32 -4.77 -9.70 -4.52
C VAL A 32 -4.45 -8.37 -5.21
N GLY A 33 -3.18 -8.14 -5.51
CA GLY A 33 -2.75 -7.00 -6.32
C GLY A 33 -3.07 -7.22 -7.79
N ILE A 34 -3.73 -6.25 -8.41
CA ILE A 34 -4.14 -6.26 -9.81
C ILE A 34 -3.29 -5.22 -10.55
N ASP A 35 -2.14 -5.68 -11.01
CA ASP A 35 -1.08 -4.85 -11.60
C ASP A 35 -0.85 -5.27 -13.08
N PRO A 36 -1.59 -4.71 -14.06
CA PRO A 36 -1.43 -5.02 -15.48
C PRO A 36 -0.11 -4.47 -16.07
N HIS A 37 1.01 -5.05 -15.65
CA HIS A 37 2.35 -4.78 -16.16
C HIS A 37 2.46 -5.24 -17.63
N ARG A 38 3.19 -4.46 -18.45
CA ARG A 38 3.36 -4.71 -19.89
C ARG A 38 3.73 -6.16 -20.21
N LYS A 39 4.72 -6.72 -19.50
CA LYS A 39 5.17 -8.11 -19.69
C LYS A 39 4.05 -9.11 -19.41
N ILE A 40 3.33 -8.97 -18.30
CA ILE A 40 2.25 -9.90 -17.92
C ILE A 40 1.11 -9.85 -18.95
N LEU A 41 0.75 -8.67 -19.45
CA LEU A 41 -0.23 -8.55 -20.53
C LEU A 41 0.22 -9.31 -21.78
N THR A 42 1.48 -9.13 -22.22
CA THR A 42 2.05 -9.86 -23.35
C THR A 42 2.14 -11.37 -23.10
N ASP A 43 2.56 -11.79 -21.91
CA ASP A 43 2.66 -13.21 -21.51
C ASP A 43 1.28 -13.90 -21.55
N TRP A 44 0.21 -13.17 -21.23
CA TRP A 44 -1.18 -13.64 -21.31
C TRP A 44 -1.80 -13.55 -22.72
N GLY A 45 -1.06 -13.06 -23.71
CA GLY A 45 -1.55 -12.88 -25.09
C GLY A 45 -2.44 -11.66 -25.30
N TYR A 46 -2.39 -10.67 -24.40
CA TYR A 46 -3.15 -9.41 -24.52
C TYR A 46 -2.31 -8.28 -25.11
N ASN A 47 -3.02 -7.34 -25.75
CA ASN A 47 -2.45 -6.07 -26.15
C ASN A 47 -2.02 -5.25 -24.92
N VAL A 48 -0.99 -4.43 -25.08
CA VAL A 48 -0.50 -3.54 -24.03
C VAL A 48 -1.24 -2.19 -24.12
N ASP A 49 -2.55 -2.26 -23.90
CA ASP A 49 -3.48 -1.14 -23.94
C ASP A 49 -4.51 -1.20 -22.79
N ALA A 50 -5.51 -0.29 -22.80
CA ALA A 50 -6.55 -0.23 -21.77
C ALA A 50 -7.50 -1.45 -21.78
N GLU A 51 -7.73 -2.07 -22.94
CA GLU A 51 -8.61 -3.24 -23.06
C GLU A 51 -7.89 -4.49 -22.51
N GLY A 52 -6.62 -4.68 -22.85
CA GLY A 52 -5.80 -5.72 -22.25
C GLY A 52 -5.69 -5.58 -20.73
N ALA A 53 -5.55 -4.35 -20.22
CA ALA A 53 -5.55 -4.08 -18.78
C ALA A 53 -6.90 -4.40 -18.11
N GLU A 54 -8.03 -4.09 -18.76
CA GLU A 54 -9.37 -4.47 -18.29
C GLU A 54 -9.56 -5.99 -18.26
N LEU A 55 -9.26 -6.68 -19.36
CA LEU A 55 -9.39 -8.14 -19.49
C LEU A 55 -8.50 -8.89 -18.48
N PHE A 56 -7.28 -8.43 -18.25
CA PHE A 56 -6.41 -8.93 -17.18
C PHE A 56 -7.09 -8.77 -15.81
N SER A 57 -7.59 -7.57 -15.52
CA SER A 57 -8.16 -7.23 -14.23
C SER A 57 -9.43 -8.01 -13.93
N MET A 58 -10.31 -8.21 -14.91
CA MET A 58 -11.53 -9.02 -14.76
C MET A 58 -11.21 -10.49 -14.43
N ARG A 59 -10.16 -11.08 -15.01
CA ARG A 59 -9.72 -12.44 -14.66
C ARG A 59 -9.11 -12.52 -13.26
N MET A 60 -8.31 -11.54 -12.87
CA MET A 60 -7.79 -11.46 -11.50
C MET A 60 -8.91 -11.28 -10.46
N LEU A 61 -9.97 -10.54 -10.79
CA LEU A 61 -11.17 -10.45 -9.95
C LEU A 61 -11.91 -11.79 -9.81
N GLN A 62 -12.08 -12.54 -10.91
CA GLN A 62 -12.68 -13.87 -10.89
C GLN A 62 -11.89 -14.87 -10.03
N ALA A 63 -10.56 -14.78 -10.08
CA ALA A 63 -9.68 -15.56 -9.21
C ALA A 63 -9.79 -15.14 -7.73
N ALA A 64 -9.77 -13.84 -7.43
CA ALA A 64 -9.86 -13.31 -6.07
C ALA A 64 -11.22 -13.58 -5.37
N HIS A 65 -12.32 -13.64 -6.14
CA HIS A 65 -13.67 -13.78 -5.60
C HIS A 65 -13.84 -15.04 -4.74
N GLY A 66 -14.20 -14.84 -3.47
CA GLY A 66 -14.37 -15.92 -2.49
C GLY A 66 -13.07 -16.53 -1.95
N ARG A 67 -11.89 -16.01 -2.36
CA ARG A 67 -10.56 -16.55 -2.00
C ARG A 67 -9.63 -15.53 -1.36
N ALA A 68 -9.92 -14.24 -1.49
CA ALA A 68 -9.16 -13.15 -0.89
C ALA A 68 -10.09 -12.18 -0.16
N ALA A 69 -9.57 -11.50 0.86
CA ALA A 69 -10.33 -10.50 1.60
C ALA A 69 -10.53 -9.21 0.80
N ALA A 70 -9.54 -8.83 0.00
CA ALA A 70 -9.53 -7.60 -0.78
C ALA A 70 -8.78 -7.76 -2.12
N VAL A 71 -8.97 -6.78 -2.99
CA VAL A 71 -8.17 -6.56 -4.20
C VAL A 71 -7.59 -5.16 -4.20
N LYS A 72 -6.38 -5.00 -4.76
CA LYS A 72 -5.69 -3.70 -4.84
C LYS A 72 -5.31 -3.36 -6.28
N PHE A 73 -5.85 -2.27 -6.82
CA PHE A 73 -5.55 -1.79 -8.17
C PHE A 73 -4.41 -0.77 -8.16
N GLN A 74 -3.38 -0.95 -8.98
CA GLN A 74 -2.27 0.00 -9.09
C GLN A 74 -2.55 1.07 -10.16
N THR A 75 -2.86 2.30 -9.73
CA THR A 75 -3.36 3.38 -10.60
C THR A 75 -2.44 3.68 -11.81
N PRO A 76 -1.10 3.78 -11.66
CA PRO A 76 -0.18 4.00 -12.78
C PRO A 76 -0.20 2.92 -13.88
N MET A 77 -0.72 1.71 -13.59
CA MET A 77 -0.87 0.66 -14.60
C MET A 77 -2.08 0.89 -15.52
N PHE A 78 -3.04 1.70 -15.08
CA PHE A 78 -4.19 2.16 -15.87
C PHE A 78 -3.92 3.55 -16.46
N GLU A 79 -3.42 4.49 -15.66
CA GLU A 79 -3.16 5.90 -16.03
C GLU A 79 -2.32 6.05 -17.31
N ARG A 80 -1.37 5.13 -17.55
CA ARG A 80 -0.55 5.07 -18.78
C ARG A 80 -1.34 5.00 -20.10
N TYR A 81 -2.64 4.69 -20.06
CA TYR A 81 -3.53 4.66 -21.21
C TYR A 81 -4.48 5.87 -21.25
N GLY A 82 -4.21 6.90 -20.44
CA GLY A 82 -5.01 8.12 -20.32
C GLY A 82 -6.45 7.84 -19.89
N SER A 83 -7.38 8.62 -20.43
CA SER A 83 -8.82 8.48 -20.13
C SER A 83 -9.39 7.09 -20.42
N LYS A 84 -8.85 6.36 -21.42
CA LYS A 84 -9.26 4.98 -21.69
C LYS A 84 -8.88 4.03 -20.55
N GLY A 85 -7.72 4.26 -19.93
CA GLY A 85 -7.25 3.49 -18.78
C GLY A 85 -8.08 3.75 -17.52
N PHE A 86 -8.41 5.01 -17.25
CA PHE A 86 -9.34 5.34 -16.16
C PHE A 86 -10.73 4.75 -16.41
N ALA A 87 -11.27 4.82 -17.62
CA ALA A 87 -12.55 4.19 -17.95
C ALA A 87 -12.53 2.65 -17.79
N ALA A 88 -11.40 1.99 -18.03
CA ALA A 88 -11.21 0.58 -17.69
C ALA A 88 -11.22 0.36 -16.18
N LEU A 89 -10.51 1.20 -15.40
CA LEU A 89 -10.50 1.13 -13.93
C LEU A 89 -11.89 1.35 -13.33
N GLU A 90 -12.69 2.30 -13.85
CA GLU A 90 -14.10 2.53 -13.47
C GLU A 90 -14.95 1.25 -13.62
N ARG A 91 -14.86 0.58 -14.78
CA ARG A 91 -15.60 -0.66 -15.08
C ARG A 91 -15.17 -1.83 -14.19
N VAL A 92 -13.86 -1.96 -13.96
CA VAL A 92 -13.29 -3.02 -13.13
C VAL A 92 -13.64 -2.80 -11.64
N LEU A 93 -13.55 -1.57 -11.14
CA LEU A 93 -14.02 -1.23 -9.79
C LEU A 93 -15.53 -1.48 -9.64
N TYR A 94 -16.33 -1.12 -10.64
CA TYR A 94 -17.76 -1.44 -10.65
C TYR A 94 -18.01 -2.96 -10.56
N ALA A 95 -17.31 -3.76 -11.36
CA ALA A 95 -17.42 -5.22 -11.32
C ALA A 95 -17.02 -5.79 -9.94
N ALA A 96 -15.90 -5.33 -9.35
CA ALA A 96 -15.46 -5.74 -8.03
C ALA A 96 -16.52 -5.45 -6.94
N ARG A 97 -17.18 -4.29 -7.01
CA ARG A 97 -18.31 -3.94 -6.13
C ARG A 97 -19.53 -4.84 -6.34
N GLN A 98 -19.89 -5.19 -7.58
CA GLN A 98 -20.97 -6.17 -7.84
C GLN A 98 -20.63 -7.57 -7.31
N MET A 99 -19.35 -7.93 -7.25
CA MET A 99 -18.86 -9.18 -6.69
C MET A 99 -18.69 -9.14 -5.16
N GLY A 100 -18.97 -8.02 -4.50
CA GLY A 100 -18.86 -7.86 -3.04
C GLY A 100 -17.42 -7.99 -2.51
N ILE A 101 -16.41 -7.69 -3.32
CA ILE A 101 -14.99 -7.76 -2.94
C ILE A 101 -14.54 -6.39 -2.44
N ILE A 102 -13.80 -6.32 -1.33
CA ILE A 102 -13.23 -5.07 -0.82
C ILE A 102 -12.20 -4.53 -1.82
N THR A 103 -12.37 -3.27 -2.22
CA THR A 103 -11.54 -2.59 -3.22
C THR A 103 -10.59 -1.57 -2.60
N ILE A 104 -9.29 -1.72 -2.86
CA ILE A 104 -8.26 -0.74 -2.51
C ILE A 104 -7.72 -0.14 -3.81
N VAL A 105 -7.71 1.18 -3.96
CA VAL A 105 -6.99 1.84 -5.05
C VAL A 105 -5.64 2.32 -4.55
N ASP A 106 -4.57 1.77 -5.12
CA ASP A 106 -3.21 2.20 -4.87
C ASP A 106 -2.89 3.39 -5.78
N CYS A 107 -2.96 4.59 -5.22
CA CYS A 107 -2.76 5.86 -5.91
C CYS A 107 -1.68 6.74 -5.26
N LEU A 108 -1.31 6.45 -4.00
CA LEU A 108 -0.28 7.14 -3.20
C LEU A 108 -0.41 8.68 -3.26
N HIS A 109 -1.64 9.18 -3.26
CA HIS A 109 -1.89 10.61 -3.36
C HIS A 109 -1.47 11.34 -2.08
N GLY A 110 -0.90 12.54 -2.26
CA GLY A 110 -0.44 13.41 -1.19
C GLY A 110 -0.44 14.86 -1.66
N GLY A 111 -0.65 15.80 -0.75
CA GLY A 111 -0.75 17.22 -1.11
C GLY A 111 -1.28 18.09 0.02
N LEU A 112 -1.59 19.35 -0.32
CA LEU A 112 -2.24 20.28 0.60
C LEU A 112 -3.73 19.91 0.77
N SER A 113 -4.25 20.09 1.99
CA SER A 113 -5.62 19.69 2.38
C SER A 113 -6.71 20.17 1.38
N THR A 114 -6.64 21.42 0.93
CA THR A 114 -7.61 21.99 -0.03
C THR A 114 -7.56 21.38 -1.43
N THR A 115 -6.39 20.90 -1.87
CA THR A 115 -6.23 20.24 -3.17
C THR A 115 -6.60 18.77 -3.08
N ILE A 116 -6.18 18.11 -2.01
CA ILE A 116 -6.36 16.66 -1.86
C ILE A 116 -7.81 16.31 -1.47
N SER A 117 -8.61 17.25 -0.95
CA SER A 117 -10.04 17.01 -0.66
C SER A 117 -10.86 16.65 -1.91
N ALA A 118 -10.51 17.17 -3.10
CA ALA A 118 -11.18 16.83 -4.36
C ALA A 118 -11.06 15.35 -4.74
N ILE A 119 -10.13 14.61 -4.12
CA ILE A 119 -9.97 13.16 -4.30
C ILE A 119 -11.15 12.39 -3.67
N ALA A 120 -11.82 12.94 -2.66
CA ALA A 120 -13.03 12.35 -2.08
C ALA A 120 -14.17 12.24 -3.09
N ASP A 121 -14.32 13.23 -3.98
CA ASP A 121 -15.33 13.24 -5.05
C ASP A 121 -15.08 12.14 -6.09
N ALA A 122 -13.81 11.73 -6.28
CA ALA A 122 -13.43 10.69 -7.22
C ALA A 122 -13.56 9.26 -6.66
N TYR A 123 -13.32 9.07 -5.35
CA TYR A 123 -13.16 7.73 -4.75
C TYR A 123 -14.14 7.35 -3.64
N PHE A 124 -14.77 8.30 -2.93
CA PHE A 124 -15.51 7.98 -1.70
C PHE A 124 -17.01 8.29 -1.75
N LYS A 125 -17.39 9.39 -2.38
CA LYS A 125 -18.78 9.88 -2.34
C LYS A 125 -19.74 9.00 -3.15
N PRO A 126 -21.05 8.95 -2.79
CA PRO A 126 -22.05 8.23 -3.56
C PRO A 126 -22.06 8.66 -5.04
N GLY A 127 -21.94 7.69 -5.95
CA GLY A 127 -21.88 7.95 -7.39
C GLY A 127 -20.51 8.38 -7.94
N ALA A 128 -19.46 8.41 -7.10
CA ALA A 128 -18.10 8.68 -7.56
C ALA A 128 -17.63 7.69 -8.66
N PRO A 129 -16.94 8.16 -9.71
CA PRO A 129 -16.59 7.32 -10.86
C PRO A 129 -15.64 6.17 -10.48
N LEU A 130 -14.64 6.45 -9.63
CA LEU A 130 -13.64 5.50 -9.16
C LEU A 130 -13.97 4.99 -7.73
N LEU A 131 -15.27 4.94 -7.36
CA LEU A 131 -15.72 4.56 -6.02
C LEU A 131 -15.03 3.28 -5.50
N ALA A 132 -14.26 3.43 -4.43
CA ALA A 132 -13.48 2.36 -3.81
C ALA A 132 -13.80 2.23 -2.32
N ASP A 133 -13.42 1.12 -1.70
CA ASP A 133 -13.56 0.94 -0.24
C ASP A 133 -12.45 1.63 0.54
N ALA A 134 -11.24 1.69 -0.03
CA ALA A 134 -10.14 2.50 0.49
C ALA A 134 -9.17 2.95 -0.62
N ILE A 135 -8.34 3.94 -0.32
CA ILE A 135 -7.23 4.38 -1.19
C ILE A 135 -5.90 4.46 -0.42
N THR A 136 -4.77 4.42 -1.14
CA THR A 136 -3.43 4.66 -0.53
C THR A 136 -3.01 6.13 -0.61
N LEU A 137 -2.36 6.61 0.46
CA LEU A 137 -1.95 8.01 0.62
C LEU A 137 -0.46 8.13 0.98
N LEU A 138 0.18 9.19 0.48
CA LEU A 138 1.59 9.52 0.72
C LEU A 138 1.72 10.79 1.59
N PRO A 139 2.13 10.68 2.88
CA PRO A 139 2.08 11.79 3.84
C PRO A 139 3.28 12.77 3.74
N TYR A 140 3.90 12.94 2.57
CA TYR A 140 5.11 13.76 2.39
C TYR A 140 4.91 15.24 2.77
N TYR A 141 3.71 15.80 2.51
CA TYR A 141 3.30 17.14 2.94
C TYR A 141 3.03 17.24 4.46
N GLY A 142 3.33 16.19 5.22
CA GLY A 142 3.02 16.00 6.63
C GLY A 142 1.67 15.32 6.82
N ALA A 143 1.60 14.29 7.69
CA ALA A 143 0.40 13.46 7.86
C ALA A 143 -0.90 14.25 8.16
N ARG A 144 -0.81 15.37 8.89
CA ARG A 144 -1.97 16.25 9.18
C ARG A 144 -2.55 16.97 7.96
N SER A 145 -1.83 17.05 6.84
CA SER A 145 -2.37 17.58 5.58
C SER A 145 -3.45 16.66 4.98
N LEU A 146 -3.44 15.38 5.34
CA LEU A 146 -4.39 14.38 4.88
C LEU A 146 -5.70 14.35 5.67
N SER A 147 -5.74 14.93 6.90
CA SER A 147 -6.86 14.74 7.84
C SER A 147 -8.24 15.03 7.24
N GLY A 148 -8.40 16.10 6.44
CA GLY A 148 -9.69 16.39 5.79
C GLY A 148 -10.14 15.34 4.78
N LEU A 149 -9.22 14.72 4.03
CA LEU A 149 -9.53 13.61 3.13
C LEU A 149 -9.78 12.30 3.90
N ILE A 150 -9.09 12.11 5.03
CA ILE A 150 -9.33 10.98 5.93
C ILE A 150 -10.75 11.08 6.51
N ASP A 151 -11.14 12.24 7.04
CA ASP A 151 -12.47 12.45 7.60
C ASP A 151 -13.56 12.28 6.53
N GLU A 152 -13.39 12.81 5.31
CA GLU A 152 -14.27 12.55 4.17
C GLU A 152 -14.36 11.05 3.80
N ALA A 153 -13.28 10.27 3.94
CA ALA A 153 -13.33 8.82 3.75
C ALA A 153 -14.21 8.15 4.81
N LEU A 154 -13.92 8.44 6.08
CA LEU A 154 -14.58 7.85 7.24
C LEU A 154 -16.09 8.19 7.26
N ASP A 155 -16.44 9.45 6.99
CA ASP A 155 -17.82 9.93 6.92
C ASP A 155 -18.61 9.36 5.71
N ASN A 156 -17.94 8.66 4.78
CA ASN A 156 -18.55 7.90 3.68
C ASN A 156 -18.44 6.37 3.86
N GLY A 157 -18.04 5.88 5.04
CA GLY A 157 -17.84 4.45 5.31
C GLY A 157 -16.64 3.83 4.62
N ARG A 158 -15.62 4.65 4.30
CA ARG A 158 -14.41 4.27 3.54
C ARG A 158 -13.17 4.34 4.42
N GLY A 159 -12.11 3.69 3.95
CA GLY A 159 -10.81 3.70 4.60
C GLY A 159 -9.72 4.39 3.80
N VAL A 160 -8.55 4.46 4.42
CA VAL A 160 -7.30 4.87 3.76
C VAL A 160 -6.15 3.99 4.23
N PHE A 161 -5.08 3.91 3.45
CA PHE A 161 -3.82 3.31 3.88
C PHE A 161 -2.68 4.32 3.71
N ILE A 162 -2.08 4.74 4.82
CA ILE A 162 -1.05 5.79 4.81
C ILE A 162 0.34 5.14 4.74
N ALA A 163 1.14 5.53 3.75
CA ALA A 163 2.51 5.07 3.60
C ALA A 163 3.38 5.53 4.78
N SER A 164 3.89 4.58 5.58
CA SER A 164 4.63 4.89 6.81
C SER A 164 6.02 4.25 6.86
N LEU A 165 6.13 2.96 6.51
CA LEU A 165 7.39 2.22 6.59
C LEU A 165 7.48 1.22 5.43
N THR A 166 8.08 1.64 4.32
CA THR A 166 8.14 0.86 3.08
C THR A 166 9.43 0.07 2.97
N SER A 167 9.42 -1.01 2.19
CA SER A 167 10.54 -1.97 2.07
C SER A 167 11.67 -1.53 1.12
N ASN A 168 11.59 -0.34 0.52
CA ASN A 168 12.58 0.15 -0.44
C ASN A 168 13.70 0.95 0.24
N GLU A 169 14.95 0.73 -0.17
CA GLU A 169 16.15 1.27 0.47
C GLU A 169 16.18 2.80 0.49
N GLU A 170 15.70 3.45 -0.57
CA GLU A 170 15.65 4.91 -0.68
C GLU A 170 14.71 5.52 0.36
N GLY A 171 13.67 4.78 0.76
CA GLY A 171 12.70 5.17 1.77
C GLY A 171 13.27 5.20 3.19
N ALA A 172 14.24 4.35 3.49
CA ALA A 172 14.78 4.16 4.83
C ALA A 172 15.32 5.47 5.43
N SER A 173 16.08 6.24 4.65
CA SER A 173 16.69 7.52 5.08
C SER A 173 15.65 8.55 5.54
N LEU A 174 14.56 8.72 4.78
CA LEU A 174 13.48 9.65 5.10
C LEU A 174 12.61 9.14 6.26
N GLN A 175 12.32 7.84 6.29
CA GLN A 175 11.38 7.24 7.24
C GLN A 175 11.98 7.15 8.65
N THR A 176 13.29 6.90 8.76
CA THR A 176 14.04 6.87 10.03
C THR A 176 14.49 8.25 10.51
N ALA A 177 14.43 9.30 9.67
CA ALA A 177 14.86 10.65 10.04
C ALA A 177 14.17 11.17 11.31
N ILE A 178 14.94 11.77 12.22
CA ILE A 178 14.43 12.25 13.51
C ILE A 178 13.76 13.62 13.38
N ARG A 179 12.51 13.71 13.85
CA ARG A 179 11.71 14.94 13.87
C ARG A 179 12.25 15.93 14.89
N GLN A 180 12.67 17.11 14.40
CA GLN A 180 13.29 18.15 15.22
C GLN A 180 12.28 19.04 15.98
N SER A 181 11.01 19.08 15.53
CA SER A 181 9.96 19.94 16.09
C SER A 181 8.54 19.36 15.87
N GLY A 182 7.56 19.98 16.53
CA GLY A 182 6.15 19.59 16.50
C GLY A 182 5.84 18.31 17.28
N ASP A 183 4.66 17.75 17.05
CA ASP A 183 4.20 16.49 17.65
C ASP A 183 5.24 15.38 17.42
N TYR A 184 5.49 14.55 18.45
CA TYR A 184 6.47 13.45 18.39
C TYR A 184 7.91 13.89 18.07
N LYS A 185 8.32 15.11 18.46
CA LYS A 185 9.73 15.54 18.46
C LYS A 185 10.63 14.48 19.11
N GLY A 186 11.78 14.20 18.50
CA GLY A 186 12.74 13.19 18.95
C GLY A 186 12.40 11.76 18.51
N ARG A 187 11.29 11.54 17.80
CA ARG A 187 10.95 10.27 17.15
C ARG A 187 11.15 10.36 15.64
N THR A 188 11.13 9.22 14.96
CA THR A 188 11.26 9.13 13.51
C THR A 188 10.06 9.74 12.77
N VAL A 189 10.23 10.01 11.48
CA VAL A 189 9.13 10.38 10.57
C VAL A 189 8.07 9.28 10.52
N ALA A 190 8.49 8.01 10.36
CA ALA A 190 7.60 6.85 10.34
C ALA A 190 6.75 6.73 11.61
N TYR A 191 7.35 6.85 12.80
CA TYR A 191 6.60 6.85 14.06
C TYR A 191 5.59 8.00 14.13
N GLY A 192 5.98 9.18 13.66
CA GLY A 192 5.08 10.33 13.60
C GLY A 192 3.89 10.15 12.66
N ILE A 193 4.06 9.43 11.55
CA ILE A 193 2.98 9.06 10.62
C ILE A 193 2.08 8.01 11.27
N ALA A 194 2.64 6.89 11.74
CA ALA A 194 1.91 5.80 12.40
C ALA A 194 1.08 6.28 13.60
N SER A 195 1.66 7.12 14.45
CA SER A 195 0.97 7.71 15.60
C SER A 195 -0.12 8.72 15.21
N THR A 196 0.01 9.39 14.06
CA THR A 196 -1.04 10.28 13.54
C THR A 196 -2.20 9.47 12.95
N ALA A 197 -1.91 8.36 12.26
CA ALA A 197 -2.94 7.44 11.77
C ALA A 197 -3.72 6.79 12.93
N GLN A 198 -3.01 6.34 13.99
CA GLN A 198 -3.62 5.68 15.14
C GLN A 198 -4.66 6.56 15.85
N LYS A 199 -4.47 7.89 15.89
CA LYS A 199 -5.46 8.83 16.45
C LYS A 199 -6.85 8.74 15.81
N HIS A 200 -6.95 8.38 14.53
CA HIS A 200 -8.24 8.21 13.87
C HIS A 200 -8.93 6.89 14.20
N ASN A 201 -8.23 5.95 14.85
CA ASN A 201 -8.76 4.66 15.30
C ASN A 201 -8.95 4.60 16.84
N GLU A 202 -8.57 5.64 17.58
CA GLU A 202 -8.76 5.72 19.03
C GLU A 202 -10.25 5.69 19.39
N GLY A 203 -10.64 4.81 20.33
CA GLY A 203 -12.03 4.66 20.77
C GLY A 203 -12.92 3.77 19.90
N ILE A 204 -12.44 3.31 18.73
CA ILE A 204 -13.19 2.37 17.89
C ILE A 204 -13.18 0.95 18.48
N GLU A 205 -14.34 0.33 18.58
CA GLU A 205 -14.47 -1.09 18.93
C GLU A 205 -14.17 -1.96 17.70
N GLY A 206 -13.18 -2.85 17.80
CA GLY A 206 -12.73 -3.70 16.69
C GLY A 206 -11.60 -3.07 15.87
N MET A 207 -11.67 -3.18 14.55
CA MET A 207 -10.66 -2.67 13.62
C MET A 207 -11.08 -1.31 13.07
N GLY A 208 -10.25 -0.28 13.26
CA GLY A 208 -10.50 1.05 12.71
C GLY A 208 -10.30 1.12 11.19
N SER A 209 -10.79 2.18 10.55
CA SER A 209 -10.77 2.31 9.08
C SER A 209 -9.52 3.03 8.51
N VAL A 210 -8.66 3.60 9.36
CA VAL A 210 -7.41 4.25 8.93
C VAL A 210 -6.26 3.27 9.10
N GLY A 211 -5.70 2.84 7.97
CA GLY A 211 -4.62 1.85 7.92
C GLY A 211 -3.23 2.43 7.66
N LEU A 212 -2.23 1.55 7.78
CA LEU A 212 -0.84 1.83 7.45
C LEU A 212 -0.33 0.91 6.33
N ILE A 213 0.63 1.40 5.54
CA ILE A 213 1.44 0.55 4.66
C ILE A 213 2.76 0.27 5.37
N ILE A 214 3.02 -1.02 5.62
CA ILE A 214 4.20 -1.55 6.31
C ILE A 214 4.76 -2.71 5.50
N GLY A 215 5.91 -2.52 4.85
CA GLY A 215 6.51 -3.55 3.98
C GLY A 215 6.90 -4.82 4.74
N ALA A 216 6.81 -5.99 4.11
CA ALA A 216 7.05 -7.27 4.80
C ALA A 216 8.53 -7.52 5.17
N THR A 217 9.49 -6.89 4.48
CA THR A 217 10.94 -7.13 4.63
C THR A 217 11.65 -6.16 5.57
N ILE A 218 10.93 -5.27 6.26
CA ILE A 218 11.53 -4.20 7.09
C ILE A 218 12.13 -4.67 8.43
N GLY A 219 12.31 -5.98 8.64
CA GLY A 219 12.65 -6.55 9.95
C GLY A 219 13.90 -5.97 10.61
N GLN A 220 14.85 -5.44 9.81
CA GLN A 220 16.02 -4.72 10.31
C GLN A 220 15.70 -3.28 10.76
N TRP A 221 14.80 -2.59 10.07
CA TRP A 221 14.48 -1.17 10.30
C TRP A 221 13.33 -0.93 11.26
N ILE A 222 12.55 -1.96 11.62
CA ILE A 222 11.39 -1.78 12.52
C ILE A 222 11.82 -1.26 13.89
N SER A 223 12.91 -1.81 14.44
CA SER A 223 13.54 -1.34 15.69
C SER A 223 13.94 0.14 15.61
N ASP A 224 14.64 0.52 14.53
CA ASP A 224 15.12 1.89 14.31
C ASP A 224 13.99 2.88 14.05
N SER A 225 12.91 2.43 13.41
CA SER A 225 11.71 3.22 13.18
C SER A 225 10.99 3.59 14.48
N GLY A 226 11.07 2.71 15.49
CA GLY A 226 10.28 2.80 16.71
C GLY A 226 8.76 2.74 16.51
N VAL A 227 8.29 2.28 15.34
CA VAL A 227 6.89 1.91 15.06
C VAL A 227 6.64 0.52 15.62
N ASP A 228 5.55 0.35 16.37
CA ASP A 228 5.13 -0.95 16.91
C ASP A 228 3.79 -1.35 16.27
N PRO A 229 3.78 -2.31 15.32
CA PRO A 229 2.56 -2.83 14.70
C PRO A 229 1.57 -3.48 15.68
N ALA A 230 2.02 -4.03 16.82
CA ALA A 230 1.14 -4.69 17.79
C ALA A 230 0.23 -3.70 18.55
N GLN A 231 0.64 -2.43 18.64
CA GLN A 231 -0.16 -1.35 19.22
C GLN A 231 -1.12 -0.70 18.21
N PHE A 232 -0.96 -0.96 16.91
CA PHE A 232 -1.79 -0.34 15.89
C PHE A 232 -3.14 -1.07 15.73
N THR A 233 -4.22 -0.30 15.68
CA THR A 233 -5.61 -0.82 15.73
C THR A 233 -6.38 -0.75 14.41
N GLY A 234 -5.83 -0.06 13.40
CA GLY A 234 -6.34 -0.11 12.03
C GLY A 234 -5.71 -1.25 11.22
N PRO A 235 -6.12 -1.45 9.95
CA PRO A 235 -5.54 -2.45 9.08
C PRO A 235 -4.12 -2.09 8.64
N ILE A 236 -3.27 -3.09 8.48
CA ILE A 236 -1.90 -2.93 7.98
C ILE A 236 -1.80 -3.62 6.63
N LEU A 237 -1.68 -2.83 5.56
CA LEU A 237 -1.42 -3.33 4.22
C LEU A 237 0.07 -3.65 4.10
N SER A 238 0.39 -4.94 3.95
CA SER A 238 1.78 -5.39 3.84
C SER A 238 2.13 -5.88 2.43
N PRO A 239 2.77 -5.05 1.58
CA PRO A 239 3.35 -5.50 0.33
C PRO A 239 4.69 -6.21 0.56
N GLY A 240 5.02 -7.12 -0.36
CA GLY A 240 6.38 -7.68 -0.50
C GLY A 240 6.51 -9.19 -0.35
N TYR A 241 5.48 -9.87 0.17
CA TYR A 241 5.52 -11.32 0.40
C TYR A 241 5.85 -12.12 -0.87
N GLY A 242 6.77 -13.08 -0.73
CA GLY A 242 7.31 -13.89 -1.83
C GLY A 242 8.22 -13.13 -2.78
N TRP A 243 7.71 -12.12 -3.50
CA TRP A 243 8.46 -11.49 -4.59
C TRP A 243 9.61 -10.58 -4.14
N GLN A 244 9.49 -9.85 -3.01
CA GLN A 244 10.59 -9.06 -2.46
C GLN A 244 11.54 -9.90 -1.58
N GLY A 245 11.44 -11.24 -1.64
CA GLY A 245 12.21 -12.15 -0.80
C GLY A 245 11.67 -12.30 0.63
N ALA A 246 10.53 -11.67 0.96
CA ALA A 246 9.90 -11.87 2.27
C ALA A 246 9.32 -13.28 2.39
N GLU A 247 9.89 -14.07 3.30
CA GLU A 247 9.44 -15.39 3.70
C GLU A 247 8.49 -15.29 4.92
N ALA A 248 7.89 -16.41 5.32
CA ALA A 248 7.06 -16.47 6.53
C ALA A 248 7.78 -15.94 7.79
N LYS A 249 9.10 -16.15 7.91
CA LYS A 249 9.93 -15.66 9.03
C LYS A 249 9.93 -14.13 9.17
N ASP A 250 9.82 -13.41 8.06
CA ASP A 250 9.88 -11.95 8.03
C ASP A 250 8.53 -11.38 8.51
N LEU A 251 7.42 -11.98 8.09
CA LEU A 251 6.09 -11.70 8.66
C LEU A 251 6.04 -11.95 10.17
N LYS A 252 6.61 -13.06 10.66
CA LYS A 252 6.70 -13.34 12.12
C LYS A 252 7.47 -12.27 12.88
N THR A 253 8.54 -11.76 12.30
CA THR A 253 9.40 -10.76 12.95
C THR A 253 8.74 -9.38 12.95
N VAL A 254 8.17 -8.96 11.82
CA VAL A 254 7.58 -7.62 11.63
C VAL A 254 6.21 -7.50 12.28
N PHE A 255 5.41 -8.56 12.31
CA PHE A 255 4.00 -8.53 12.74
C PHE A 255 3.70 -9.32 14.01
N LYS A 256 4.73 -9.62 14.83
CA LYS A 256 4.56 -10.26 16.14
C LYS A 256 3.57 -9.48 17.00
N GLY A 257 2.60 -10.18 17.60
CA GLY A 257 1.61 -9.58 18.51
C GLY A 257 0.54 -8.70 17.83
N THR A 258 0.49 -8.65 16.50
CA THR A 258 -0.61 -7.99 15.77
C THR A 258 -1.94 -8.74 16.00
N LYS A 259 -3.06 -8.03 15.90
CA LYS A 259 -4.38 -8.52 16.36
C LYS A 259 -5.21 -9.07 15.20
N GLY A 260 -4.56 -9.78 14.28
CA GLY A 260 -5.18 -10.24 13.03
C GLY A 260 -5.61 -9.08 12.12
N ASN A 261 -4.89 -7.96 12.16
CA ASN A 261 -5.12 -6.74 11.38
C ASN A 261 -4.14 -6.56 10.20
N VAL A 262 -3.30 -7.55 9.90
CA VAL A 262 -2.34 -7.51 8.79
C VAL A 262 -2.97 -8.13 7.54
N LEU A 263 -2.93 -7.40 6.43
CA LEU A 263 -3.45 -7.77 5.12
C LEU A 263 -2.28 -7.84 4.13
N VAL A 264 -1.86 -9.05 3.78
CA VAL A 264 -0.68 -9.28 2.93
C VAL A 264 -1.07 -9.15 1.45
N THR A 265 -0.32 -8.33 0.70
CA THR A 265 -0.54 -8.13 -0.73
C THR A 265 0.30 -9.08 -1.57
N VAL A 266 -0.35 -9.87 -2.43
CA VAL A 266 0.30 -10.73 -3.42
C VAL A 266 -0.27 -10.46 -4.82
N SER A 267 0.61 -10.38 -5.82
CA SER A 267 0.25 -10.05 -7.21
C SER A 267 0.94 -10.99 -8.20
N ARG A 268 2.25 -10.83 -8.38
CA ARG A 268 3.05 -11.53 -9.40
C ARG A 268 2.98 -13.05 -9.32
N PHE A 269 2.97 -13.63 -8.12
CA PHE A 269 2.83 -15.08 -7.91
C PHE A 269 1.53 -15.62 -8.54
N ILE A 270 0.40 -14.95 -8.28
CA ILE A 270 -0.90 -15.34 -8.84
C ILE A 270 -0.89 -15.10 -10.34
N ALA A 271 -0.49 -13.89 -10.78
CA ALA A 271 -0.52 -13.51 -12.20
C ALA A 271 0.36 -14.38 -13.11
N ALA A 272 1.41 -15.00 -12.58
CA ALA A 272 2.26 -15.95 -13.31
C ALA A 272 1.54 -17.24 -13.76
N HIS A 273 0.37 -17.55 -13.19
CA HIS A 273 -0.42 -18.74 -13.50
C HIS A 273 -1.58 -18.48 -14.49
N GLY A 274 -1.73 -17.23 -14.97
CA GLY A 274 -2.76 -16.89 -15.95
C GLY A 274 -2.35 -17.16 -17.41
N PRO A 275 -3.26 -16.91 -18.37
CA PRO A 275 -4.58 -16.31 -18.21
C PRO A 275 -5.69 -17.30 -17.77
N ASP A 276 -5.37 -18.59 -17.57
CA ASP A 276 -6.40 -19.57 -17.19
C ASP A 276 -6.98 -19.31 -15.79
N ILE A 277 -8.32 -19.30 -15.69
CA ILE A 277 -9.02 -18.90 -14.46
C ILE A 277 -8.93 -19.99 -13.38
N ALA A 278 -8.86 -21.28 -13.76
CA ALA A 278 -8.71 -22.35 -12.80
C ALA A 278 -7.31 -22.34 -12.18
N MET A 279 -6.27 -22.14 -13.00
CA MET A 279 -4.89 -21.98 -12.54
C MET A 279 -4.71 -20.74 -11.66
N LEU A 280 -5.28 -19.59 -12.05
CA LEU A 280 -5.30 -18.38 -11.21
C LEU A 280 -6.04 -18.59 -9.87
N SER A 281 -7.17 -19.29 -9.89
CA SER A 281 -7.95 -19.62 -8.69
C SER A 281 -7.16 -20.52 -7.74
N GLN A 282 -6.53 -21.57 -8.26
CA GLN A 282 -5.69 -22.50 -7.49
C GLN A 282 -4.48 -21.80 -6.88
N ALA A 283 -3.79 -20.94 -7.64
CA ALA A 283 -2.68 -20.13 -7.13
C ALA A 283 -3.15 -19.17 -6.03
N THR A 284 -4.34 -18.57 -6.16
CA THR A 284 -4.94 -17.70 -5.13
C THR A 284 -5.29 -18.47 -3.86
N GLU A 285 -5.91 -19.66 -3.98
CA GLU A 285 -6.20 -20.55 -2.85
C GLU A 285 -4.93 -20.99 -2.11
N SER A 286 -3.90 -21.44 -2.84
CA SER A 286 -2.62 -21.87 -2.25
C SER A 286 -1.98 -20.76 -1.43
N ILE A 287 -1.79 -19.58 -2.03
CA ILE A 287 -1.10 -18.47 -1.34
C ILE A 287 -1.95 -17.87 -0.21
N ALA A 288 -3.29 -17.95 -0.28
CA ALA A 288 -4.16 -17.58 0.84
C ALA A 288 -3.99 -18.49 2.06
N LEU A 289 -3.75 -19.78 1.85
CA LEU A 289 -3.42 -20.73 2.92
C LEU A 289 -2.03 -20.46 3.50
N ASP A 290 -1.02 -20.30 2.64
CA ASP A 290 0.36 -20.02 3.07
C ASP A 290 0.46 -18.72 3.90
N VAL A 291 -0.19 -17.65 3.44
CA VAL A 291 -0.27 -16.35 4.13
C VAL A 291 -1.02 -16.47 5.45
N ARG A 292 -2.12 -17.25 5.50
CA ARG A 292 -2.88 -17.50 6.74
C ARG A 292 -2.00 -18.24 7.76
N GLN A 293 -1.30 -19.29 7.34
CA GLN A 293 -0.41 -20.06 8.21
C GLN A 293 0.75 -19.20 8.74
N ALA A 294 1.42 -18.45 7.86
CA ALA A 294 2.53 -17.57 8.25
C ALA A 294 2.12 -16.49 9.26
N LEU A 295 0.90 -15.94 9.16
CA LEU A 295 0.39 -14.96 10.11
C LEU A 295 -0.12 -15.57 11.42
N LEU A 296 -0.74 -16.76 11.40
CA LEU A 296 -1.10 -17.46 12.64
C LEU A 296 0.15 -17.69 13.52
N GLU A 297 1.20 -18.26 12.91
CA GLU A 297 2.50 -18.48 13.55
C GLU A 297 3.26 -17.19 13.90
N ALA A 298 2.82 -16.01 13.44
CA ALA A 298 3.33 -14.70 13.85
C ALA A 298 2.60 -14.13 15.07
N THR A 299 1.31 -14.49 15.21
CA THR A 299 0.46 -14.02 16.30
C THR A 299 0.51 -14.88 17.56
N GLU A 300 0.91 -16.15 17.45
CA GLU A 300 1.13 -17.03 18.59
C GLU A 300 2.38 -16.60 19.38
N GLU A 301 2.22 -16.31 20.67
CA GLU A 301 3.36 -16.20 21.58
C GLU A 301 3.96 -17.60 21.80
N PRO A 302 5.30 -17.74 21.82
CA PRO A 302 5.90 -18.99 22.24
C PRO A 302 5.49 -19.24 23.70
N SER A 303 4.78 -20.34 23.95
CA SER A 303 4.55 -20.80 25.30
C SER A 303 5.90 -21.00 25.99
N ASP A 304 6.10 -20.39 27.16
CA ASP A 304 7.29 -20.63 27.98
C ASP A 304 7.40 -22.13 28.31
N GLU A 305 8.22 -22.86 27.55
CA GLU A 305 8.75 -24.15 27.99
C GLU A 305 9.71 -23.90 29.15
N THR A 306 9.15 -23.70 30.35
CA THR A 306 9.91 -23.77 31.59
C THR A 306 10.61 -25.13 31.65
N PRO A 307 11.95 -25.19 31.77
CA PRO A 307 12.66 -26.44 31.97
C PRO A 307 12.33 -27.01 33.36
N SER A 308 11.26 -27.80 33.43
CA SER A 308 10.87 -28.52 34.64
C SER A 308 11.93 -29.58 34.96
N GLY A 309 12.72 -29.35 36.02
CA GLY A 309 13.58 -30.41 36.55
C GLY A 309 14.95 -30.01 37.11
N ILE A 310 15.05 -28.97 37.96
CA ILE A 310 16.18 -28.91 38.90
C ILE A 310 15.95 -29.98 39.98
N VAL A 311 16.51 -31.18 39.77
CA VAL A 311 16.69 -32.17 40.83
C VAL A 311 18.05 -31.95 41.46
N SER A 312 18.04 -31.44 42.70
CA SER A 312 19.22 -31.25 43.53
C SER A 312 19.77 -32.59 44.08
N MET A 313 21.10 -32.65 44.30
CA MET A 313 21.87 -33.40 45.34
C MET A 313 23.21 -33.93 44.77
N PRO A 314 24.28 -34.07 45.58
CA PRO A 314 24.87 -33.09 46.49
C PRO A 314 26.38 -32.87 46.23
N LYS A 315 27.00 -31.90 46.95
CA LYS A 315 28.42 -31.51 46.81
C LYS A 315 29.43 -32.64 47.08
N LYS A 316 30.57 -32.59 46.39
CA LYS A 316 31.86 -33.10 46.89
C LYS A 316 32.94 -32.04 46.63
N ALA A 317 33.83 -31.82 47.59
CA ALA A 317 34.82 -30.75 47.58
C ALA A 317 36.23 -31.27 47.27
N THR A 318 37.04 -30.45 46.60
CA THR A 318 38.51 -30.50 46.62
C THR A 318 39.08 -29.09 46.45
N GLU A 319 40.33 -28.90 46.87
CA GLU A 319 40.90 -27.60 47.28
C GLU A 319 41.85 -26.95 46.25
N THR A 320 42.13 -25.65 46.48
CA THR A 320 43.40 -24.92 46.22
C THR A 320 44.08 -24.98 44.84
N ALA A 321 44.26 -23.81 44.20
CA ALA A 321 45.54 -23.07 44.26
C ALA A 321 45.55 -21.75 43.44
N THR A 322 45.88 -20.64 44.07
CA THR A 322 46.60 -19.48 43.46
C THR A 322 48.10 -19.80 43.41
N PRO A 323 48.99 -19.08 42.66
CA PRO A 323 48.98 -17.64 42.36
C PRO A 323 49.13 -17.39 40.83
N LEU A 324 49.69 -16.32 40.24
CA LEU A 324 50.48 -15.15 40.70
C LEU A 324 50.25 -13.94 39.75
N THR A 325 50.47 -12.72 40.24
CA THR A 325 50.47 -11.45 39.48
C THR A 325 51.79 -11.21 38.74
N PHE A 326 51.74 -10.49 37.60
CA PHE A 326 52.80 -9.52 37.26
C PHE A 326 52.22 -8.33 36.50
N ALA A 327 52.70 -7.13 36.85
CA ALA A 327 52.43 -5.88 36.14
C ALA A 327 53.75 -5.37 35.55
N ALA A 328 53.69 -4.73 34.38
CA ALA A 328 54.79 -3.90 33.88
C ALA A 328 54.24 -2.75 33.01
N THR A 329 54.74 -1.55 33.31
CA THR A 329 54.48 -0.27 32.66
C THR A 329 55.30 -0.10 31.37
N GLY A 330 54.88 0.80 30.48
CA GLY A 330 55.72 1.28 29.37
C GLY A 330 55.06 2.39 28.56
N GLU A 331 55.47 3.64 28.78
CA GLU A 331 55.17 4.77 27.90
C GLU A 331 56.04 4.73 26.62
N SER A 332 55.58 5.34 25.51
CA SER A 332 56.28 6.49 24.87
C SER A 332 55.95 6.69 23.38
N ALA A 333 55.68 7.95 23.05
CA ALA A 333 55.98 8.69 21.81
C ALA A 333 55.42 8.29 20.43
N ALA A 334 55.12 9.33 19.67
CA ALA A 334 54.63 9.30 18.29
C ALA A 334 55.76 9.25 17.25
N ALA A 335 55.44 8.71 16.06
CA ALA A 335 56.06 9.11 14.80
C ALA A 335 55.07 8.91 13.64
N SER A 336 55.14 9.79 12.66
CA SER A 336 54.30 9.79 11.45
C SER A 336 54.92 8.98 10.31
N SER A 337 54.10 8.27 9.55
CA SER A 337 54.35 8.02 8.13
C SER A 337 53.01 7.85 7.40
N GLY A 338 52.94 8.37 6.18
CA GLY A 338 51.79 8.16 5.30
C GLY A 338 52.08 7.07 4.26
N ALA A 339 51.04 6.38 3.84
CA ALA A 339 50.98 5.67 2.57
C ALA A 339 49.53 5.69 2.08
N ALA A 340 49.34 5.97 0.79
CA ALA A 340 48.06 5.82 0.11
C ALA A 340 48.10 4.52 -0.69
N ASP A 341 46.99 3.80 -0.73
CA ASP A 341 46.64 2.80 -1.75
C ASP A 341 45.10 2.75 -1.76
N ALA A 342 44.42 3.19 -2.83
CA ALA A 342 44.29 2.59 -4.16
C ALA A 342 43.02 1.71 -4.22
N VAL A 343 41.98 2.26 -4.83
CA VAL A 343 40.72 1.59 -5.18
C VAL A 343 40.88 0.97 -6.58
N PRO A 344 40.45 -0.27 -6.83
CA PRO A 344 40.40 -0.83 -8.18
C PRO A 344 39.05 -0.53 -8.87
N ASP A 345 39.11 0.25 -9.95
CA ASP A 345 38.09 0.24 -11.03
C ASP A 345 38.23 -1.02 -11.88
N VAL A 346 37.12 -1.69 -12.25
CA VAL A 346 37.04 -2.56 -13.44
C VAL A 346 35.62 -2.53 -14.05
N ASP A 347 35.54 -1.88 -15.22
CA ASP A 347 34.71 -2.10 -16.42
C ASP A 347 33.16 -2.13 -16.41
N ASP A 348 32.62 -1.20 -17.23
CA ASP A 348 31.30 -1.16 -17.85
C ASP A 348 31.44 -1.47 -19.37
N PRO A 349 30.71 -2.45 -19.95
CA PRO A 349 30.76 -2.72 -21.38
C PRO A 349 29.68 -1.93 -22.15
N THR A 350 30.11 -0.88 -22.85
CA THR A 350 29.26 -0.15 -23.78
C THR A 350 29.01 -0.94 -25.08
N GLU A 351 27.74 -1.18 -25.42
CA GLU A 351 27.34 -1.78 -26.70
C GLU A 351 27.07 -0.69 -27.76
N SER A 352 27.38 -1.00 -29.02
CA SER A 352 27.61 -0.01 -30.08
C SER A 352 26.38 0.27 -30.96
N ALA A 353 26.16 1.55 -31.27
CA ALA A 353 25.16 1.98 -32.26
C ALA A 353 25.82 2.19 -33.64
N PRO A 354 25.21 1.71 -34.75
CA PRO A 354 25.71 1.98 -36.09
C PRO A 354 25.25 3.37 -36.57
N GLN A 355 26.16 4.09 -37.23
CA GLN A 355 25.84 5.30 -37.99
C GLN A 355 25.20 4.94 -39.34
N THR A 356 24.18 5.67 -39.75
CA THR A 356 23.80 5.83 -41.17
C THR A 356 23.58 7.30 -41.45
N ASP A 357 24.33 7.81 -42.43
CA ASP A 357 24.28 9.19 -42.90
C ASP A 357 23.33 9.26 -44.11
N GLU A 358 22.27 10.06 -44.04
CA GLU A 358 21.57 10.52 -45.25
C GLU A 358 20.85 11.85 -45.02
N SER A 359 21.01 12.78 -45.97
CA SER A 359 20.53 14.16 -45.87
C SER A 359 19.36 14.41 -46.83
N ALA A 360 18.17 14.66 -46.28
CA ALA A 360 17.01 15.08 -47.05
C ALA A 360 16.11 16.03 -46.26
N SER A 361 15.96 17.27 -46.75
CA SER A 361 15.12 18.31 -46.17
C SER A 361 13.73 18.37 -46.84
N VAL A 362 12.66 18.13 -46.08
CA VAL A 362 11.26 18.39 -46.51
C VAL A 362 10.46 18.91 -45.30
N PRO A 363 9.58 19.94 -45.43
CA PRO A 363 9.11 20.74 -44.29
C PRO A 363 7.78 20.27 -43.65
N ALA A 364 7.48 20.84 -42.48
CA ALA A 364 6.26 20.60 -41.72
C ALA A 364 4.97 21.09 -42.42
N PRO A 365 3.83 20.39 -42.26
CA PRO A 365 2.53 20.86 -42.76
C PRO A 365 1.91 21.91 -41.84
N ALA A 366 1.54 23.06 -42.40
CA ALA A 366 0.80 24.10 -41.69
C ALA A 366 -0.69 23.73 -41.58
N VAL A 367 -1.22 23.66 -40.36
CA VAL A 367 -2.67 23.55 -40.11
C VAL A 367 -3.31 24.91 -40.41
N ARG A 368 -4.07 25.00 -41.51
CA ARG A 368 -4.89 26.18 -41.82
C ARG A 368 -6.22 26.12 -41.09
N SER A 369 -6.51 27.17 -40.33
CA SER A 369 -7.86 27.49 -39.87
C SER A 369 -8.63 28.22 -40.97
N SER A 370 -9.89 27.84 -41.17
CA SER A 370 -10.86 28.64 -41.92
C SER A 370 -12.28 28.29 -41.46
N PHE A 371 -12.85 29.15 -40.62
CA PHE A 371 -14.25 29.12 -40.21
C PHE A 371 -14.93 30.34 -40.82
N ASP A 372 -15.90 30.15 -41.72
CA ASP A 372 -16.64 31.23 -42.39
C ASP A 372 -18.11 31.19 -41.94
N PRO A 373 -18.58 32.16 -41.15
CA PRO A 373 -19.95 32.21 -40.67
C PRO A 373 -20.83 33.12 -41.55
N SER A 374 -21.26 32.64 -42.72
CA SER A 374 -22.22 33.38 -43.54
C SER A 374 -23.20 32.51 -44.37
N LYS A 375 -24.36 32.19 -43.77
CA LYS A 375 -25.67 32.14 -44.46
C LYS A 375 -26.84 31.94 -43.48
N THR A 376 -27.55 33.03 -43.22
CA THR A 376 -28.91 33.05 -42.65
C THR A 376 -29.95 33.17 -43.76
N THR A 377 -31.06 32.44 -43.61
CA THR A 377 -32.45 32.63 -44.12
C THR A 377 -33.12 31.25 -44.08
N GLY A 378 -34.40 31.05 -43.74
CA GLY A 378 -35.41 31.86 -43.06
C GLY A 378 -36.45 30.84 -42.51
N ASP A 379 -36.87 30.95 -41.26
CA ASP A 379 -38.04 31.74 -40.81
C ASP A 379 -39.36 30.94 -40.89
N SER A 380 -39.87 30.52 -39.73
CA SER A 380 -41.31 30.44 -39.38
C SER A 380 -41.51 29.83 -37.97
N ALA A 381 -42.01 30.67 -37.07
CA ALA A 381 -42.68 30.31 -35.82
C ALA A 381 -44.02 31.11 -35.80
N PRO A 382 -44.86 31.09 -34.74
CA PRO A 382 -44.84 30.26 -33.53
C PRO A 382 -46.23 29.64 -33.20
N ALA A 383 -46.30 28.85 -32.14
CA ALA A 383 -47.52 28.72 -31.34
C ALA A 383 -47.18 28.45 -29.87
N ALA A 384 -47.48 29.40 -28.98
CA ALA A 384 -47.37 29.23 -27.53
C ALA A 384 -48.76 29.03 -26.93
N ALA A 385 -48.89 28.11 -25.99
CA ALA A 385 -50.08 27.96 -25.15
C ALA A 385 -49.68 28.19 -23.69
N SER A 386 -50.29 29.20 -23.06
CA SER A 386 -50.08 29.55 -21.66
C SER A 386 -51.02 28.74 -20.76
N SER A 387 -50.52 28.27 -19.62
CA SER A 387 -51.35 27.94 -18.47
C SER A 387 -51.03 28.88 -17.31
N LYS A 388 -52.07 29.57 -16.84
CA LYS A 388 -52.14 30.21 -15.52
C LYS A 388 -53.18 29.45 -14.72
N GLU A 389 -52.93 29.20 -13.44
CA GLU A 389 -54.00 29.15 -12.44
C GLU A 389 -53.57 29.91 -11.16
N PRO A 390 -54.53 30.49 -10.42
CA PRO A 390 -54.27 31.30 -9.23
C PRO A 390 -54.41 30.50 -7.91
N ARG A 391 -54.10 31.16 -6.80
CA ARG A 391 -54.36 30.66 -5.45
C ARG A 391 -55.86 30.56 -5.14
N GLN A 392 -56.28 29.46 -4.53
CA GLN A 392 -56.88 29.44 -3.20
C GLN A 392 -56.37 28.23 -2.41
#